data_AF-A0A8T3P9H9-F1
#
_entry.id   AF-A0A8T3P9H9-F1
#
_cell.length_a   1.000
_cell.length_b   1.000
_cell.length_c   1.000
_cell.angle_alpha   90.00
_cell.angle_beta   90.00
_cell.angle_gamma   90.00
#
_symmetry.space_group_name_H-M   'P 1'
#
loop_
_entity.id
_entity.type
_entity.pdbx_description
1 polymer ?
#
loop_
_entity_poly.entity_id
_entity_poly.type
_entity_poly.pdbx_seq_one_letter_code
_entity_poly.pdbx_strand_id
1 'polypeptide(L)' 'MILRLSEYVWHAPRGEVIQLTDGGRPKALLGSPAGQDRFAQGAAEGWIRPGNGLPSAIVRRYRVSRSIGAAMAEDRAE' A
#
# COMPACT_ATOMS: atom_id res chain seq x y z
N MET A 1 7.42 -22.98 23.24
CA MET A 1 7.62 -21.55 22.95
C MET A 1 6.26 -20.97 22.60
N ILE A 2 5.64 -20.20 23.51
CA ILE A 2 4.29 -19.65 23.31
C ILE A 2 4.39 -18.49 22.31
N LEU A 3 3.74 -18.64 21.16
CA LEU A 3 3.71 -17.63 20.10
C LEU A 3 2.79 -16.47 20.53
N ARG A 4 3.39 -15.36 20.98
CA ARG A 4 2.66 -14.11 21.34
C ARG A 4 2.52 -13.14 20.17
N LEU A 5 2.27 -13.66 18.97
CA LEU A 5 2.20 -12.84 17.75
C LEU A 5 1.21 -11.67 17.90
N SER A 6 0.10 -11.88 18.61
CA SER A 6 -0.89 -10.85 18.91
C SER A 6 -0.33 -9.68 19.72
N GLU A 7 0.54 -9.91 20.71
CA GLU A 7 1.19 -8.82 21.46
C GLU A 7 2.17 -8.06 20.58
N TYR A 8 3.02 -8.76 19.82
CA TYR A 8 3.98 -8.09 18.94
C TYR A 8 3.31 -7.25 17.84
N VAL A 9 2.19 -7.72 17.30
CA VAL A 9 1.37 -6.96 16.36
C VAL A 9 0.72 -5.74 17.02
N TRP A 10 0.37 -5.81 18.31
CA TRP A 10 -0.16 -4.66 19.07
C TRP A 10 0.88 -3.56 19.33
N HIS A 11 2.17 -3.91 19.38
CA HIS A 11 3.27 -2.97 19.59
C HIS A 11 3.82 -2.36 18.29
N ALA A 12 3.75 -3.08 17.17
CA ALA A 12 4.22 -2.61 15.86
C ALA A 12 3.73 -1.21 15.42
N PRO A 13 2.48 -0.78 15.69
CA PRO A 13 2.01 0.56 15.34
C PRO A 13 2.67 1.70 16.15
N ARG A 14 3.28 1.39 17.31
CA ARG A 14 3.96 2.39 18.16
C ARG A 14 5.36 2.77 17.66
N GLY A 15 5.75 2.31 16.48
CA GLY A 15 7.05 2.57 15.86
C GLY A 15 8.14 1.56 16.23
N GLU A 16 7.82 0.51 17.00
CA GLU A 16 8.74 -0.60 17.21
C GLU A 16 8.84 -1.48 15.95
N VAL A 17 10.08 -1.73 15.51
CA VAL A 17 10.38 -2.67 14.43
C VAL A 17 10.95 -3.94 15.05
N ILE A 18 10.22 -5.04 14.90
CA ILE A 18 10.56 -6.35 15.47
C ILE A 18 11.06 -7.26 14.34
N GLN A 19 12.28 -7.78 14.47
CA GLN A 19 12.83 -8.75 13.54
C GLN A 19 12.42 -10.17 13.92
N LEU A 20 11.69 -10.85 13.03
CA LEU A 20 11.35 -12.26 13.17
C LEU A 20 12.50 -13.12 12.65
N THR A 21 13.03 -13.98 13.51
CA THR A 21 14.06 -14.96 13.16
C THR A 21 13.55 -16.38 13.29
N ASP A 22 13.97 -17.23 12.37
CA ASP A 22 13.75 -18.68 12.39
C ASP A 22 15.11 -19.38 12.38
N GLY A 23 15.42 -20.15 13.42
CA GLY A 23 16.74 -20.78 13.59
C GLY A 23 17.91 -19.79 13.59
N GLY A 24 17.73 -18.60 14.16
CA GLY A 24 18.74 -17.53 14.17
C GLY A 24 18.89 -16.77 12.84
N ARG A 25 18.09 -17.10 11.82
CA ARG A 25 18.11 -16.42 10.52
C ARG A 25 16.94 -15.42 10.41
N PRO A 26 17.17 -14.17 9.98
CA PRO A 26 16.08 -13.23 9.74
C PRO A 26 15.14 -13.73 8.65
N LYS A 27 13.82 -13.61 8.89
CA LYS A 27 12.75 -14.02 7.97
C LYS A 27 11.79 -12.90 7.60
N ALA A 28 11.50 -12.00 8.54
CA ALA A 28 10.56 -10.91 8.32
C ALA A 28 10.79 -9.76 9.32
N LEU A 29 10.25 -8.60 8.99
CA LEU A 29 10.15 -7.45 9.89
C LEU A 29 8.66 -7.20 10.18
N LEU A 30 8.32 -7.05 11.45
CA LEU A 30 7.04 -6.55 11.92
C LEU A 30 7.24 -5.09 12.34
N GLY A 31 6.49 -4.17 11.77
CA GLY A 31 6.54 -2.76 12.12
C GLY A 31 5.29 -2.05 11.61
N SER A 32 5.16 -0.77 11.95
CA SER A 32 4.07 0.05 11.43
C SER A 32 4.05 0.01 9.89
N PRO A 33 2.87 -0.11 9.25
CA PRO A 33 2.77 -0.03 7.80
C PRO A 33 3.47 1.23 7.29
N ALA A 34 4.42 1.06 6.38
CA ALA A 34 5.18 2.18 5.84
C ALA A 34 4.22 3.26 5.30
N GLY A 35 4.32 4.47 5.86
CA GLY A 35 3.50 5.61 5.45
C GLY A 35 2.13 5.71 6.11
N GLN A 36 1.81 4.96 7.18
CA GLN A 36 0.54 5.14 7.92
C GLN A 36 0.31 6.60 8.34
N ASP A 37 1.36 7.26 8.87
CA ASP A 37 1.32 8.69 9.20
C ASP A 37 1.16 9.59 7.96
N ARG A 38 1.74 9.17 6.82
CA ARG A 38 1.65 9.92 5.55
C ARG A 38 0.26 9.84 4.92
N PHE A 39 -0.49 8.76 5.14
CA PHE A 39 -1.87 8.66 4.67
C PHE A 39 -2.79 9.61 5.43
N ALA A 40 -2.64 9.69 6.76
CA ALA A 40 -3.38 10.63 7.59
C ALA A 40 -3.05 12.09 7.22
N GLN A 41 -1.75 12.40 7.07
CA GLN A 41 -1.28 13.71 6.62
C GLN A 41 -1.82 14.04 5.21
N GLY A 42 -1.66 13.16 4.24
CA GLY A 42 -2.14 13.38 2.87
C GLY A 42 -3.66 13.52 2.77
N ALA A 43 -4.42 12.91 3.68
CA ALA A 43 -5.86 13.12 3.79
C ALA A 43 -6.19 14.51 4.35
N ALA A 44 -5.48 14.96 5.38
CA ALA A 44 -5.64 16.30 5.95
C ALA A 44 -5.25 17.41 4.96
N GLU A 45 -4.19 17.19 4.18
CA GLU A 45 -3.69 18.11 3.15
C GLU A 45 -4.49 18.03 1.83
N GLY A 46 -5.45 17.11 1.74
CA GLY A 46 -6.32 16.95 0.57
C GLY A 46 -5.65 16.28 -0.65
N TRP A 47 -4.43 15.77 -0.51
CA TRP A 47 -3.74 14.99 -1.55
C TRP A 47 -4.35 13.59 -1.73
N ILE A 48 -4.94 13.03 -0.68
CA ILE A 48 -5.52 11.69 -0.66
C ILE A 48 -6.98 11.79 -0.22
N ARG A 49 -7.88 11.21 -1.01
CA ARG A 49 -9.27 11.04 -0.59
C ARG A 49 -9.40 9.73 0.20
N PRO A 50 -9.94 9.74 1.43
CA PRO A 50 -10.21 8.52 2.19
C PRO A 50 -11.11 7.57 1.38
N GLY A 51 -10.87 6.27 1.53
CA GLY A 51 -11.74 5.26 0.96
C GLY A 51 -13.16 5.38 1.53
N ASN A 52 -14.17 5.22 0.68
CA ASN A 52 -15.59 5.29 1.09
C ASN A 52 -16.10 3.96 1.70
N GLY A 53 -15.22 2.97 1.91
CA GLY A 53 -15.56 1.66 2.46
C GLY A 53 -16.39 0.76 1.54
N LEU A 54 -16.70 1.21 0.32
CA LEU A 54 -17.44 0.40 -0.64
C LEU A 54 -16.52 -0.67 -1.26
N PRO A 55 -17.05 -1.87 -1.52
CA PRO A 55 -16.30 -2.88 -2.25
C PRO A 55 -15.92 -2.36 -3.65
N SER A 56 -14.74 -2.75 -4.13
CA SER A 56 -14.29 -2.41 -5.48
C SER A 56 -15.31 -2.89 -6.51
N ALA A 57 -15.72 -1.99 -7.40
CA ALA A 57 -16.61 -2.33 -8.50
C ALA A 57 -15.94 -3.33 -9.46
N ILE A 58 -16.77 -4.15 -10.12
CA ILE A 58 -16.31 -5.03 -11.19
C ILE A 58 -15.73 -4.18 -12.32
N VAL A 59 -14.49 -4.44 -12.69
CA VAL A 59 -13.79 -3.72 -13.76
C VAL A 59 -14.45 -4.04 -15.11
N ARG A 60 -15.02 -3.03 -15.75
CA ARG A 60 -15.49 -3.12 -17.14
C ARG A 60 -14.34 -2.82 -18.10
N ARG A 61 -14.08 -3.74 -19.02
CA ARG A 61 -13.10 -3.54 -20.10
C ARG A 61 -13.79 -2.86 -21.29
N TYR A 62 -13.18 -1.81 -21.81
CA TYR A 62 -13.63 -1.14 -23.03
C TYR A 62 -12.78 -1.61 -24.21
N ARG A 63 -13.41 -1.77 -25.37
CA ARG A 63 -12.69 -2.03 -26.62
C ARG A 63 -12.03 -0.73 -27.06
N VAL A 64 -10.71 -0.74 -27.20
CA VAL A 64 -9.92 0.39 -27.69
C VAL A 64 -9.51 0.14 -29.14
N SER A 65 -9.51 1.20 -29.95
CA SER A 65 -9.12 1.17 -31.38
C SER A 65 -7.62 1.40 -31.59
N ARG A 66 -6.92 1.95 -30.61
CA ARG A 66 -5.49 2.29 -30.69
C ARG A 66 -4.79 2.12 -29.35
N SER A 67 -3.46 1.92 -29.40
CA SER A 67 -2.62 1.83 -28.20
C SER A 67 -2.33 3.21 -27.62
N ILE A 68 -1.98 3.25 -26.32
CA ILE A 68 -1.54 4.48 -25.64
C ILE A 68 -0.31 5.07 -26.35
N GLY A 69 0.63 4.21 -26.79
CA GLY A 69 1.83 4.66 -27.50
C GLY A 69 1.51 5.38 -28.81
N ALA A 70 0.53 4.89 -29.58
CA ALA A 70 0.09 5.54 -30.82
C ALA A 70 -0.54 6.92 -30.54
N ALA A 71 -1.36 7.04 -29.48
CA ALA A 71 -1.94 8.33 -29.09
C ALA A 71 -0.87 9.34 -28.61
N MET A 72 0.13 8.88 -27.84
CA MET A 72 1.22 9.73 -27.35
C MET A 72 2.20 10.17 -28.45
N ALA A 73 2.33 9.37 -29.51
CA ALA A 73 3.14 9.72 -30.67
C ALA A 73 2.50 10.84 -31.50
N GLU A 74 1.16 10.87 -31.60
CA GLU A 74 0.39 11.95 -32.25
C GLU A 74 0.52 13.27 -31.49
N ASP A 75 0.32 13.26 -30.16
CA ASP A 75 0.41 14.44 -29.28
C ASP A 75 1.78 15.12 -29.32
N ARG A 76 2.87 14.34 -29.45
CA ARG A 76 4.25 14.87 -29.55
C ARG A 76 4.64 15.35 -30.94
N ALA A 77 3.82 15.12 -31.95
CA ALA A 77 4.11 15.52 -33.32
C ALA A 77 3.61 16.94 -33.67
N GLU A 78 3.00 17.65 -32.71
CA GLU A 78 2.73 19.11 -32.73
C GLU A 78 3.91 19.92 -32.18
#